data_AF-A0A6N7Q7A1-F1
#
_entry.id   AF-A0A6N7Q7A1-F1
#
_cell.length_a   1.000
_cell.length_b   1.000
_cell.length_c   1.000
_cell.angle_alpha   90.00
_cell.angle_beta   90.00
_cell.angle_gamma   90.00
#
_symmetry.space_group_name_H-M   'P 1'
#
loop_
_entity.id
_entity.type
_entity.pdbx_description
1 polymer ?
#
loop_
_entity_poly.entity_id
_entity_poly.type
_entity_poly.pdbx_seq_one_letter_code
_entity_poly.pdbx_strand_id
1 'polypeptide(L)' 'MLESHPAFLPVHVVERPVAPENAPPAPLGPVEIVVDGRHTIRVGPGFDADTLRRVLDLLGEAESS' A
#
# COMPACT_ATOMS: atom_id res chain seq x y z
N MET A 1 -8.82 41.97 -28.61
CA MET A 1 -8.18 41.96 -27.28
C MET A 1 -9.18 41.30 -26.34
N LEU A 2 -8.84 40.16 -25.73
CA LEU A 2 -9.74 39.48 -24.81
C LEU A 2 -9.36 39.92 -23.39
N GLU A 3 -10.22 40.71 -22.76
CA GLU A 3 -9.99 41.22 -21.41
C GLU A 3 -10.27 40.09 -20.41
N SER A 4 -9.23 39.72 -19.64
CA SER A 4 -9.32 38.64 -18.66
C SER A 4 -9.62 39.25 -17.30
N HIS A 5 -10.90 39.27 -16.93
CA HIS A 5 -11.35 39.79 -15.64
C HIS A 5 -11.18 38.72 -14.54
N PRO A 6 -10.70 39.09 -13.34
CA PRO A 6 -10.60 38.15 -12.24
C PRO A 6 -12.00 37.69 -11.80
N ALA A 7 -12.20 36.38 -11.70
CA ALA A 7 -13.45 35.77 -11.24
C ALA A 7 -13.24 35.15 -9.86
N PHE A 8 -14.20 35.38 -8.95
CA PHE A 8 -14.24 34.71 -7.66
C PHE A 8 -14.86 33.32 -7.83
N LEU A 9 -14.12 32.29 -7.40
CA LEU A 9 -14.57 30.91 -7.41
C LEU A 9 -14.90 30.44 -5.99
N PRO A 10 -16.02 29.72 -5.80
CA PRO A 10 -16.34 29.15 -4.50
C PRO A 10 -15.33 28.06 -4.13
N VAL A 11 -14.78 28.15 -2.91
CA VAL A 11 -13.84 27.17 -2.36
C VAL A 11 -14.45 26.54 -1.13
N HIS A 12 -14.47 25.21 -1.09
CA HIS A 12 -14.85 24.45 0.09
C HIS A 12 -13.58 24.01 0.82
N VAL A 13 -13.45 24.43 2.08
CA VAL A 13 -12.35 23.99 2.95
C VAL A 13 -12.80 22.72 3.65
N VAL A 14 -12.10 21.62 3.41
CA VAL A 14 -12.31 20.35 4.11
C VAL A 14 -11.19 20.19 5.12
N GLU A 15 -11.57 19.93 6.39
CA GLU A 15 -10.60 19.66 7.44
C GLU A 15 -9.82 18.40 7.11
N ARG A 16 -8.49 18.53 7.00
CA ARG A 16 -7.62 17.37 6.86
C ARG A 16 -7.60 16.64 8.21
N PRO A 17 -7.83 15.31 8.24
CA PRO A 17 -7.61 14.52 9.44
C PRO A 17 -6.15 14.69 9.89
N VAL A 18 -5.96 15.35 11.02
CA VAL A 18 -4.65 15.42 11.70
C VAL A 18 -4.49 14.10 12.46
N ALA A 19 -3.71 13.19 11.89
CA ALA A 19 -3.17 12.09 12.68
C ALA A 19 -2.28 12.71 13.78
N PRO A 20 -2.34 12.23 15.04
CA PRO A 20 -1.48 12.74 16.10
C PRO A 20 -0.02 12.54 15.71
N GLU A 21 0.76 13.62 15.67
CA GLU A 21 2.19 13.63 15.30
C GLU A 21 3.04 12.66 16.16
N ASN A 22 2.53 12.27 17.34
CA ASN A 22 3.17 11.38 18.30
C ASN A 22 2.42 10.05 18.52
N ALA A 23 1.53 9.65 17.63
CA ALA A 23 0.98 8.29 17.71
C ALA A 23 2.12 7.29 17.45
N PRO A 24 2.38 6.33 18.36
CA PRO A 24 3.30 5.24 18.04
C PRO A 24 2.84 4.58 16.74
N PRO A 25 3.76 4.23 15.82
CA PRO A 25 3.39 3.57 14.59
C PRO A 25 2.54 2.36 14.96
N ALA A 26 1.32 2.31 14.40
CA ALA A 26 0.46 1.15 14.58
C ALA A 26 1.30 -0.09 14.23
N PRO A 27 1.24 -1.17 15.03
CA PRO A 27 1.97 -2.38 14.70
C PRO A 27 1.59 -2.75 13.27
N LEU A 28 2.60 -2.76 12.39
CA LEU A 28 2.39 -3.15 11.00
C LEU A 28 1.84 -4.58 11.06
N GLY A 29 0.54 -4.70 10.80
CA GLY A 29 -0.10 -6.00 10.67
C GLY A 29 0.60 -6.80 9.57
N PRO A 30 0.42 -8.13 9.56
CA PRO A 30 0.99 -8.94 8.50
C PRO A 30 0.56 -8.40 7.13
N VAL A 31 1.52 -8.28 6.22
CA VAL A 31 1.26 -7.96 4.82
C VAL A 31 0.68 -9.21 4.16
N GLU A 32 -0.30 -9.07 3.27
CA GLU A 32 -0.81 -10.17 2.45
C GLU A 32 -0.32 -10.00 1.01
N ILE A 33 0.39 -11.00 0.49
CA ILE A 33 0.85 -11.05 -0.90
C ILE A 33 0.01 -12.10 -1.61
N VAL A 34 -0.70 -11.69 -2.66
CA VAL A 34 -1.49 -12.58 -3.50
C VAL A 34 -0.69 -12.91 -4.76
N VAL A 35 -0.39 -14.18 -4.97
CA VAL A 35 0.34 -14.71 -6.13
C VAL A 35 -0.64 -15.43 -7.04
N ASP A 36 -0.72 -15.00 -8.30
CA ASP A 36 -1.59 -15.54 -9.35
C ASP A 36 -3.09 -15.68 -8.98
N GLY A 37 -3.55 -14.92 -7.97
CA GLY A 37 -4.92 -15.00 -7.46
C GLY A 37 -5.28 -16.33 -6.77
N ARG A 38 -4.30 -17.24 -6.59
CA ARG A 38 -4.50 -18.59 -6.04
C ARG A 38 -3.83 -18.78 -4.69
N HIS A 39 -2.70 -18.13 -4.46
CA HIS A 39 -1.90 -18.30 -3.26
C HIS A 39 -1.84 -16.98 -2.49
N THR A 40 -2.11 -17.04 -1.18
CA THR A 40 -2.01 -15.89 -0.29
C THR A 40 -0.90 -16.15 0.73
N ILE A 41 0.17 -15.35 0.67
CA ILE A 41 1.30 -15.40 1.59
C ILE A 41 1.13 -14.29 2.62
N ARG A 42 1.10 -14.66 3.90
CA ARG A 42 1.05 -13.70 5.01
C ARG A 42 2.45 -13.45 5.57
N VAL A 43 2.90 -12.22 5.43
CA VAL A 43 4.25 -11.78 5.79
C VAL A 43 4.19 -10.94 7.05
N GLY A 44 4.60 -11.53 8.18
CA GLY A 44 4.68 -10.83 9.46
C GLY A 44 5.96 -10.00 9.62
N PRO A 45 6.03 -9.15 10.66
CA PRO A 45 7.27 -8.48 11.03
C PRO A 45 8.37 -9.51 11.34
N GLY A 46 9.57 -9.29 10.79
CA GLY A 46 10.71 -10.22 10.90
C GLY A 46 10.80 -11.27 9.79
N PHE A 47 9.88 -11.26 8.83
CA PHE A 47 9.98 -12.10 7.65
C PHE A 47 11.03 -11.54 6.67
N ASP A 48 12.01 -12.36 6.33
CA ASP A 48 13.15 -11.94 5.52
C ASP A 48 12.92 -12.12 4.01
N ALA A 49 13.57 -11.26 3.22
CA ALA A 49 13.46 -11.25 1.76
C ALA A 49 13.97 -12.54 1.10
N ASP A 50 14.99 -13.21 1.67
CA ASP A 50 15.50 -14.48 1.16
C ASP A 50 14.48 -15.61 1.34
N THR A 51 13.79 -15.61 2.48
CA THR A 51 12.68 -16.53 2.73
C THR A 51 11.55 -16.30 1.72
N LEU A 52 11.21 -15.04 1.44
CA LEU A 52 10.18 -14.73 0.44
C LEU A 52 10.57 -15.25 -0.95
N ARG A 53 11.82 -15.03 -1.37
CA ARG A 53 12.31 -15.50 -2.68
C ARG A 53 12.18 -17.01 -2.82
N ARG A 54 12.57 -17.78 -1.79
CA ARG A 54 12.45 -19.25 -1.80
C ARG A 54 11.00 -19.72 -1.89
N VAL A 55 10.08 -19.06 -1.18
CA VAL A 55 8.65 -19.40 -1.26
C VAL A 55 8.10 -19.15 -2.66
N LEU A 56 8.48 -18.02 -3.28
CA LEU A 56 8.05 -17.70 -4.64
C LEU A 56 8.64 -18.66 -5.68
N ASP A 57 9.89 -19.07 -5.52
CA ASP A 57 10.56 -20.05 -6.39
C ASP A 57 9.82 -21.40 -6.36
N LEU A 58 9.56 -21.93 -5.16
CA LEU A 58 8.82 -23.19 -4.98
C LEU A 58 7.40 -23.14 -5.55
N LEU A 59 6.72 -21.99 -5.43
CA LEU A 59 5.39 -21.80 -6.02
C LEU A 59 5.44 -21.77 -7.54
N GLY A 60 6.47 -21.14 -8.12
CA GLY A 60 6.68 -21.11 -9.58
C GLY A 60 7.03 -22.48 -10.17
N GLU A 61 7.80 -23.30 -9.44
CA GLU A 61 8.11 -24.67 -9.84
C GLU A 61 6.87 -25.58 -9.76
N ALA A 62 6.00 -25.38 -8.76
CA ALA A 62 4.78 -26.17 -8.61
C ALA A 62 3.75 -25.96 -9.73
N GLU A 63 3.74 -24.79 -10.39
CA GLU A 63 2.83 -24.52 -11.53
C GLU A 63 3.37 -25.03 -12.88
N SER A 64 4.61 -25.51 -12.94
CA SER A 64 5.25 -26.02 -14.15
C SER A 64 5.10 -27.54 -14.33
N SER A 65 4.32 -28.22 -13.48
CA SER A 65 4.20 -29.69 -13.43
C SER A 65 2.80 -30.22 -13.66
#